data_AF-A0A554JF58-F1
#
_entry.id   AF-A0A554JF58-F1
#
_cell.length_a   1.000
_cell.length_b   1.000
_cell.length_c   1.000
_cell.angle_alpha   90.00
_cell.angle_beta   90.00
_cell.angle_gamma   90.00
#
_symmetry.space_group_name_H-M   'P 1'
#
loop_
_entity.id
_entity.type
_entity.pdbx_description
1 polymer ?
#
loop_
_entity_poly.entity_id
_entity_poly.type
_entity_poly.pdbx_seq_one_letter_code
_entity_poly.pdbx_strand_id
1 'polypeptide(L)'
;MKKALLRVSRELVQNGKTVGMIVEWENIYGWGPRIGARIIKEIVMIKRKYGPIGEGEVWLSLDELVALNNLCQYWKSNREDWAAFCFRVGGFPMGGGHWIFQVPGKDSKSINVGHESMVSSGGERFKNKNTVKPLDAPKVLSTGINQVAELWRFGEKFGNADGEKVGEVYQIGNKEVELKRYDLIIRCANSWAALEPNYEEEEFIHELVELVKNLA
;
A
#
# COMPACT_ATOMS: atom_id res chain seq x y z
N MET A 1 14.51 -17.54 6.48
CA MET A 1 14.12 -16.24 5.90
C MET A 1 14.94 -15.16 6.59
N LYS A 2 15.69 -14.35 5.84
CA LYS A 2 16.32 -13.13 6.39
C LYS A 2 15.22 -12.07 6.44
N LYS A 3 14.87 -11.59 7.63
CA LYS A 3 13.95 -10.46 7.79
C LYS A 3 14.55 -9.23 7.10
N ALA A 4 13.73 -8.43 6.43
CA ALA A 4 14.14 -7.09 6.03
C ALA A 4 14.53 -6.30 7.29
N LEU A 5 15.53 -5.43 7.17
CA LEU A 5 16.06 -4.66 8.28
C LEU A 5 15.84 -3.17 8.00
N LEU A 6 15.23 -2.48 8.95
CA LEU A 6 15.25 -1.03 9.00
C LEU A 6 16.68 -0.57 9.29
N ARG A 7 17.27 0.13 8.33
CA ARG A 7 18.62 0.68 8.45
C ARG A 7 18.53 2.19 8.60
N VAL A 8 19.04 2.71 9.71
CA VAL A 8 19.38 4.13 9.82
C VAL A 8 20.56 4.38 8.89
N SER A 9 20.30 4.99 7.74
CA SER A 9 21.34 5.26 6.75
C SER A 9 22.13 6.53 7.09
N ARG A 10 21.49 7.48 7.77
CA ARG A 10 22.12 8.75 8.17
C ARG A 10 21.40 9.45 9.30
N GLU A 11 22.14 9.96 10.28
CA GLU A 11 21.63 10.96 11.22
C GLU A 11 21.75 12.38 10.63
N LEU A 12 20.73 13.19 10.85
CA LEU A 12 20.72 14.61 10.51
C LEU A 12 21.15 15.38 11.76
N VAL A 13 22.30 16.04 11.71
CA VAL A 13 22.86 16.78 12.85
C VAL A 13 22.85 18.27 12.55
N GLN A 14 22.33 19.07 13.50
CA GLN A 14 22.39 20.53 13.46
C GLN A 14 22.91 21.02 14.82
N ASN A 15 23.95 21.87 14.80
CA ASN A 15 24.60 22.40 16.02
C ASN A 15 25.06 21.31 17.01
N GLY A 16 25.57 20.19 16.49
CA GLY A 16 26.04 19.06 17.31
C GLY A 16 24.92 18.22 17.95
N LYS A 17 23.65 18.46 17.60
CA LYS A 17 22.50 17.67 18.06
C LYS A 17 21.84 16.95 16.89
N THR A 18 21.43 15.70 17.09
CA THR A 18 20.61 14.96 16.12
C THR A 18 19.22 15.60 16.06
N VAL A 19 18.84 16.09 14.87
CA VAL A 19 17.57 16.76 14.57
C VAL A 19 16.64 15.92 13.68
N GLY A 20 17.12 14.76 13.23
CA GLY A 20 16.36 13.85 12.39
C GLY A 20 17.18 12.66 11.92
N MET A 21 16.53 11.74 11.21
CA MET A 21 17.16 10.51 10.73
C MET A 21 16.63 10.16 9.34
N ILE A 22 17.50 9.63 8.49
CA ILE A 22 17.11 8.97 7.24
C ILE A 22 17.14 7.47 7.49
N VAL A 23 16.04 6.84 7.15
CA VAL A 23 15.78 5.43 7.39
C VAL A 23 15.45 4.80 6.06
N GLU A 24 16.06 3.66 5.77
CA GLU A 24 15.86 2.94 4.52
C GLU A 24 15.51 1.48 4.82
N TRP A 25 14.53 0.94 4.08
CA TRP A 25 14.17 -0.47 4.17
C TRP A 25 15.07 -1.28 3.25
N GLU A 26 16.00 -2.06 3.83
CA GLU A 26 16.93 -2.85 3.05
C GLU A 26 16.20 -4.03 2.39
N ASN A 27 16.10 -4.01 1.07
CA ASN A 27 15.41 -5.04 0.31
C ASN A 27 16.31 -6.29 0.17
N ILE A 28 15.73 -7.45 0.44
CA ILE A 28 16.38 -8.77 0.36
C ILE A 28 16.95 -9.06 -1.06
N TYR A 29 16.43 -8.40 -2.09
CA TYR A 29 16.78 -8.67 -3.49
C TYR A 29 17.91 -7.81 -4.08
N GLY A 30 18.62 -7.00 -3.29
CA GLY A 30 19.84 -6.29 -3.73
C GLY A 30 19.63 -5.06 -4.63
N TRP A 31 18.37 -4.71 -4.90
CA TRP A 31 17.99 -3.40 -5.45
C TRP A 31 17.81 -2.44 -4.28
N GLY A 32 18.21 -1.17 -4.42
CA GLY A 32 18.10 -0.18 -3.35
C GLY A 32 16.70 -0.11 -2.70
N PRO A 33 16.58 0.55 -1.54
CA PRO A 33 15.35 0.56 -0.74
C PRO A 33 14.17 1.06 -1.56
N ARG A 34 13.10 0.25 -1.70
CA ARG A 34 11.88 0.63 -2.44
C ARG A 34 11.06 1.65 -1.67
N ILE A 35 11.15 1.58 -0.35
CA ILE A 35 10.54 2.52 0.58
C ILE A 35 11.59 2.98 1.60
N GLY A 36 11.49 4.24 2.01
CA GLY A 36 12.30 4.81 3.07
C GLY A 36 11.52 5.88 3.81
N ALA A 37 12.11 6.38 4.89
CA ALA A 37 11.56 7.46 5.67
C ALA A 37 12.61 8.50 6.02
N ARG A 38 12.12 9.71 6.29
CA ARG A 38 12.90 10.77 6.92
C ARG A 38 12.13 11.29 8.11
N ILE A 39 12.75 11.22 9.28
CA ILE A 39 12.19 11.71 10.54
C ILE A 39 12.80 13.08 10.81
N ILE A 40 11.98 14.09 11.04
CA ILE A 40 12.40 15.44 11.46
C ILE A 40 11.44 15.90 12.55
N LYS A 41 11.93 15.99 13.79
CA LYS A 41 11.08 16.26 14.97
C LYS A 41 9.92 15.25 15.03
N GLU A 42 8.68 15.74 15.16
CA GLU A 42 7.44 14.94 15.23
C GLU A 42 6.83 14.65 13.85
N ILE A 43 7.57 14.89 12.76
CA ILE A 43 7.10 14.69 11.39
C ILE A 43 7.94 13.62 10.70
N VAL A 44 7.26 12.70 10.04
CA VAL A 44 7.83 11.57 9.34
C VAL A 44 7.40 11.62 7.89
N MET A 45 8.36 11.80 6.99
CA MET A 45 8.15 11.61 5.57
C MET A 45 8.34 10.13 5.25
N ILE A 46 7.39 9.53 4.54
CA ILE A 46 7.53 8.22 3.90
C ILE A 46 7.73 8.47 2.41
N LYS A 47 8.75 7.85 1.82
CA LYS A 47 9.08 7.96 0.40
C LYS A 47 9.11 6.60 -0.28
N ARG A 48 8.31 6.45 -1.34
CA ARG A 48 8.35 5.36 -2.30
C ARG A 48 9.32 5.73 -3.43
N LYS A 49 10.36 4.91 -3.64
CA LYS A 49 11.31 5.05 -4.76
C LYS A 49 10.94 4.15 -5.94
N TYR A 50 10.39 2.96 -5.70
CA TYR A 50 10.10 1.98 -6.77
C TYR A 50 8.80 1.23 -6.53
N GLY A 51 7.96 1.10 -7.55
CA GLY A 51 6.78 0.24 -7.54
C GLY A 51 5.84 0.52 -8.71
N PRO A 52 4.70 -0.19 -8.78
CA PRO A 52 3.76 -0.10 -9.90
C PRO A 52 3.11 1.28 -10.04
N ILE A 53 3.09 2.07 -8.96
CA ILE A 53 2.54 3.42 -8.94
C ILE A 53 3.64 4.49 -9.16
N GLY A 54 4.93 4.10 -9.12
CA GLY A 54 6.06 5.00 -9.35
C GLY A 54 6.68 5.57 -8.07
N GLU A 55 7.28 6.77 -8.19
CA GLU A 55 7.84 7.52 -7.07
C GLU A 55 6.79 8.43 -6.41
N GLY A 56 6.81 8.48 -5.09
CA GLY A 56 5.91 9.32 -4.32
C GLY A 56 6.43 9.54 -2.91
N GLU A 57 5.97 10.60 -2.25
CA GLU A 57 6.21 10.82 -0.84
C GLU A 57 4.95 11.34 -0.14
N VAL A 58 4.86 11.08 1.17
CA VAL A 58 3.82 11.62 2.05
C VAL A 58 4.43 11.99 3.38
N TRP A 59 3.94 13.08 3.98
CA TRP A 59 4.38 13.57 5.27
C TRP A 59 3.30 13.30 6.32
N LEU A 60 3.68 12.71 7.44
CA LEU A 60 2.81 12.29 8.53
C LEU A 60 3.31 12.91 9.84
N SER A 61 2.40 13.41 10.67
CA SER A 61 2.69 13.59 12.10
C SER A 61 2.85 12.24 12.81
N LEU A 62 3.37 12.24 14.03
CA LEU A 62 3.47 11.03 14.84
C LEU A 62 2.10 10.34 15.04
N ASP A 63 1.06 11.11 15.35
CA ASP A 63 -0.30 10.56 15.53
C ASP A 63 -0.83 9.92 14.24
N GLU A 64 -0.59 10.56 13.09
CA GLU A 64 -0.99 10.01 11.79
C GLU A 64 -0.17 8.77 11.41
N LEU A 65 1.10 8.69 11.82
CA LEU A 65 1.94 7.51 11.61
C LEU A 65 1.45 6.33 12.49
N VAL A 66 1.08 6.59 13.74
CA VAL A 66 0.49 5.57 14.64
C VAL A 66 -0.86 5.09 14.10
N ALA A 67 -1.71 6.01 13.63
CA ALA A 67 -2.96 5.69 12.96
C ALA A 67 -2.72 4.83 11.70
N LEU A 68 -1.73 5.19 10.88
CA LEU A 68 -1.36 4.41 9.69
C LEU A 68 -0.89 3.00 10.07
N ASN A 69 -0.09 2.84 11.13
CA ASN A 69 0.33 1.53 11.62
C ASN A 69 -0.87 0.66 12.01
N ASN A 70 -1.83 1.21 12.76
CA ASN A 70 -3.05 0.49 13.13
C ASN A 70 -3.87 0.09 11.89
N LEU A 71 -3.96 0.97 10.90
CA LEU A 71 -4.63 0.67 9.64
C LEU A 71 -3.89 -0.42 8.84
N CYS A 72 -2.55 -0.45 8.88
CA CYS A 72 -1.75 -1.52 8.26
C CYS A 72 -2.00 -2.88 8.92
N GLN A 73 -2.17 -2.93 10.24
CA GLN A 73 -2.53 -4.18 10.93
C GLN A 73 -3.93 -4.65 10.56
N TYR A 74 -4.91 -3.74 10.54
CA TYR A 74 -6.25 -4.03 10.04
C TYR A 74 -6.20 -4.56 8.60
N TRP A 75 -5.46 -3.87 7.73
CA TRP A 75 -5.28 -4.28 6.35
C TRP A 75 -4.69 -5.69 6.23
N LYS A 76 -3.62 -5.98 6.97
CA LYS A 76 -2.99 -7.31 7.00
C LYS A 76 -3.97 -8.42 7.37
N SER A 77 -4.90 -8.16 8.28
CA SER A 77 -5.88 -9.14 8.73
C SER A 77 -7.09 -9.30 7.81
N ASN A 78 -7.47 -8.29 7.02
CA ASN A 78 -8.74 -8.28 6.29
C ASN A 78 -8.59 -8.24 4.76
N ARG A 79 -7.41 -7.93 4.22
CA ARG A 79 -7.22 -7.72 2.76
C ARG A 79 -7.58 -8.92 1.90
N GLU A 80 -7.56 -10.12 2.48
CA GLU A 80 -7.90 -11.35 1.78
C GLU A 80 -9.40 -11.50 1.55
N ASP A 81 -10.24 -10.78 2.30
CA ASP A 81 -11.70 -10.75 2.15
C ASP A 81 -12.16 -9.88 0.97
N TRP A 82 -11.22 -9.26 0.25
CA TRP A 82 -11.52 -8.46 -0.93
C TRP A 82 -11.17 -9.21 -2.21
N ALA A 83 -12.01 -9.00 -3.23
CA ALA A 83 -11.72 -9.46 -4.57
C ALA A 83 -10.54 -8.66 -5.13
N ALA A 84 -9.74 -9.29 -6.01
CA ALA A 84 -8.67 -8.61 -6.70
C ALA A 84 -8.79 -8.78 -8.21
N PHE A 85 -8.66 -7.67 -8.93
CA PHE A 85 -8.60 -7.61 -10.38
C PHE A 85 -7.29 -6.92 -10.74
N CYS A 86 -6.24 -7.70 -11.00
CA CYS A 86 -4.90 -7.16 -11.21
C CYS A 86 -4.25 -7.66 -12.49
N PHE A 87 -3.39 -6.81 -13.05
CA PHE A 87 -2.43 -7.22 -14.07
C PHE A 87 -1.10 -7.51 -13.41
N ARG A 88 -0.59 -8.73 -13.53
CA ARG A 88 0.73 -9.11 -13.05
C ARG A 88 1.68 -9.25 -14.23
N VAL A 89 2.70 -8.40 -14.28
CA VAL A 89 3.76 -8.55 -15.29
C VAL A 89 4.61 -9.76 -14.93
N GLY A 90 4.88 -10.61 -15.92
CA GLY A 90 5.89 -11.66 -15.83
C GLY A 90 7.28 -11.05 -15.66
N GLY A 91 8.16 -11.74 -14.94
CA GLY A 91 9.47 -11.24 -14.51
C GLY A 91 10.37 -10.74 -15.63
N PHE A 92 11.55 -10.23 -15.26
CA PHE A 92 12.50 -9.61 -16.19
C PHE A 92 13.25 -10.66 -17.04
N PRO A 93 13.48 -10.42 -18.36
CA PRO A 93 13.04 -9.25 -19.13
C PRO A 93 11.52 -9.24 -19.34
N MET A 94 10.89 -8.06 -19.32
CA MET A 94 9.43 -7.91 -19.45
C MET A 94 8.93 -8.46 -20.78
N GLY A 95 8.53 -9.74 -20.81
CA GLY A 95 8.05 -10.43 -22.01
C GLY A 95 6.53 -10.47 -22.13
N GLY A 96 5.81 -10.21 -21.04
CA GLY A 96 4.36 -10.27 -20.97
C GLY A 96 3.83 -10.22 -19.54
N GLY A 97 2.52 -10.33 -19.36
CA GLY A 97 1.83 -10.35 -18.09
C GLY A 97 0.46 -11.02 -18.18
N HIS A 98 -0.14 -11.24 -17.02
CA HIS A 98 -1.42 -11.93 -16.86
C HIS A 98 -2.44 -11.04 -16.18
N TRP A 99 -3.65 -11.02 -16.73
CA TRP A 99 -4.84 -10.49 -16.08
C TRP A 99 -5.38 -11.58 -15.15
N ILE A 100 -5.38 -11.29 -13.85
CA ILE A 100 -5.72 -12.24 -12.79
C ILE A 100 -6.90 -11.70 -11.99
N PHE A 101 -7.97 -12.48 -11.98
CA PHE A 101 -9.09 -12.29 -11.06
C PHE A 101 -8.90 -13.22 -9.87
N GLN A 102 -9.09 -12.71 -8.65
CA GLN A 102 -9.07 -13.51 -7.44
C GLN A 102 -10.33 -13.21 -6.63
N VAL A 103 -11.05 -14.27 -6.30
CA VAL A 103 -12.26 -14.17 -5.46
C VAL A 103 -11.89 -13.79 -4.02
N PRO A 104 -12.81 -13.21 -3.24
CA PRO A 104 -12.64 -13.05 -1.80
C PRO A 104 -12.28 -14.37 -1.09
N GLY A 105 -11.46 -14.28 -0.05
CA GLY A 105 -11.07 -15.37 0.84
C GLY A 105 -9.56 -15.62 0.91
N LYS A 106 -9.09 -16.02 2.10
CA LYS A 106 -7.68 -16.33 2.43
C LYS A 106 -7.00 -17.32 1.47
N ASP A 107 -7.71 -18.39 1.12
CA ASP A 107 -7.21 -19.46 0.25
C ASP A 107 -7.85 -19.44 -1.15
N SER A 108 -8.39 -18.28 -1.53
CA SER A 108 -9.03 -18.10 -2.84
C SER A 108 -8.06 -18.38 -3.98
N LYS A 109 -8.56 -19.14 -4.96
CA LYS A 109 -7.80 -19.41 -6.19
C LYS A 109 -7.77 -18.18 -7.09
N SER A 110 -6.59 -17.92 -7.63
CA SER A 110 -6.40 -16.95 -8.72
C SER A 110 -6.81 -17.57 -10.06
N ILE A 111 -7.61 -16.85 -10.81
CA ILE A 111 -8.09 -17.21 -12.15
C ILE A 111 -7.37 -16.32 -13.15
N ASN A 112 -6.58 -16.93 -14.04
CA ASN A 112 -6.00 -16.24 -15.19
C ASN A 112 -7.10 -16.06 -16.25
N VAL A 113 -7.49 -14.81 -16.51
CA VAL A 113 -8.56 -14.47 -17.45
C VAL A 113 -8.03 -14.00 -18.80
N GLY A 114 -6.75 -13.66 -18.88
CA GLY A 114 -6.09 -13.21 -20.08
C GLY A 114 -4.59 -13.02 -19.90
N HIS A 115 -3.87 -12.98 -21.01
CA HIS A 115 -2.44 -12.72 -21.04
C HIS A 115 -2.11 -11.71 -22.13
N GLU A 116 -1.06 -10.96 -21.88
CA GLU A 116 -0.51 -10.00 -22.83
C GLU A 116 0.99 -10.28 -22.93
N SER A 117 1.50 -10.49 -24.13
CA SER A 117 2.93 -10.63 -24.40
C SER A 117 3.38 -9.53 -25.36
N MET A 118 4.69 -9.35 -25.52
CA MET A 118 5.22 -8.39 -26.50
C MET A 118 4.78 -8.68 -27.94
N VAL A 119 4.46 -9.94 -28.26
CA VAL A 119 4.19 -10.40 -29.63
C VAL A 119 2.70 -10.68 -29.91
N SER A 120 1.89 -10.83 -28.87
CA SER A 120 0.48 -11.16 -29.00
C SER A 120 -0.30 -10.89 -27.71
N SER A 121 -1.59 -10.64 -27.86
CA SER A 121 -2.53 -10.63 -26.74
C SER A 121 -3.56 -11.75 -26.91
N GLY A 122 -3.93 -12.40 -25.81
CA GLY A 122 -4.88 -13.50 -25.81
C GLY A 122 -5.74 -13.52 -24.55
N GLY A 123 -6.97 -13.98 -24.67
CA GLY A 123 -7.95 -13.99 -23.58
C GLY A 123 -8.58 -12.61 -23.31
N GLU A 124 -9.25 -12.48 -22.18
CA GLU A 124 -10.01 -11.27 -21.83
C GLU A 124 -9.23 -10.36 -20.87
N ARG A 125 -9.31 -9.05 -21.12
CA ARG A 125 -8.82 -8.02 -20.20
C ARG A 125 -9.98 -7.51 -19.34
N PHE A 126 -9.66 -6.95 -18.18
CA PHE A 126 -10.68 -6.27 -17.39
C PHE A 126 -11.15 -5.00 -18.10
N LYS A 127 -12.47 -4.79 -18.10
CA LYS A 127 -13.09 -3.71 -18.89
C LYS A 127 -13.42 -2.48 -18.05
N ASN A 128 -13.67 -2.67 -16.76
CA ASN A 128 -14.16 -1.60 -15.90
C ASN A 128 -13.06 -1.01 -15.03
N LYS A 129 -13.44 -0.07 -14.17
CA LYS A 129 -12.57 0.49 -13.15
C LYS A 129 -13.26 0.36 -11.80
N ASN A 130 -12.48 0.49 -10.73
CA ASN A 130 -13.03 0.52 -9.40
C ASN A 130 -13.84 1.81 -9.22
N THR A 131 -14.99 1.68 -8.57
CA THR A 131 -15.92 2.76 -8.24
C THR A 131 -15.88 2.96 -6.74
N VAL A 132 -15.74 4.22 -6.31
CA VAL A 132 -15.81 4.62 -4.90
C VAL A 132 -17.28 4.77 -4.53
N LYS A 133 -17.72 4.05 -3.48
CA LYS A 133 -19.05 4.18 -2.89
C LYS A 133 -18.94 4.82 -1.51
N PRO A 134 -19.27 6.11 -1.36
CA PRO A 134 -19.27 6.76 -0.05
C PRO A 134 -20.20 6.04 0.92
N LEU A 135 -19.82 6.00 2.19
CA LEU A 135 -20.70 5.57 3.26
C LEU A 135 -21.66 6.71 3.63
N ASP A 136 -22.89 6.38 4.01
CA ASP A 136 -23.86 7.37 4.49
C ASP A 136 -23.36 8.10 5.75
N ALA A 137 -22.59 7.39 6.59
CA ALA A 137 -21.88 7.94 7.73
C ALA A 137 -20.50 7.26 7.86
N PRO A 138 -19.44 8.01 8.21
CA PRO A 138 -18.14 7.40 8.45
C PRO A 138 -18.18 6.37 9.58
N LYS A 139 -17.48 5.24 9.41
CA LYS A 139 -17.30 4.24 10.47
C LYS A 139 -15.95 4.43 11.13
N VAL A 140 -15.93 4.63 12.44
CA VAL A 140 -14.69 4.78 13.20
C VAL A 140 -14.06 3.41 13.38
N LEU A 141 -12.86 3.20 12.84
CA LEU A 141 -12.09 1.97 13.07
C LEU A 141 -11.32 2.06 14.40
N SER A 142 -10.66 3.19 14.63
CA SER A 142 -9.97 3.53 15.88
C SER A 142 -9.74 5.05 15.93
N THR A 143 -9.18 5.56 17.03
CA THR A 143 -8.86 6.99 17.18
C THR A 143 -8.09 7.51 15.98
N GLY A 144 -8.62 8.54 15.31
CA GLY A 144 -7.99 9.17 14.14
C GLY A 144 -8.15 8.42 12.82
N ILE A 145 -8.94 7.33 12.77
CA ILE A 145 -9.14 6.52 11.56
C ILE A 145 -10.63 6.34 11.28
N ASN A 146 -11.10 6.93 10.18
CA ASN A 146 -12.50 6.84 9.77
C ASN A 146 -12.61 6.18 8.39
N GLN A 147 -13.35 5.08 8.28
CA GLN A 147 -13.78 4.58 6.98
C GLN A 147 -14.82 5.53 6.40
N VAL A 148 -14.59 6.00 5.18
CA VAL A 148 -15.45 6.98 4.51
C VAL A 148 -16.11 6.43 3.25
N ALA A 149 -15.54 5.39 2.65
CA ALA A 149 -16.10 4.75 1.48
C ALA A 149 -15.68 3.29 1.35
N GLU A 150 -16.35 2.59 0.44
CA GLU A 150 -15.96 1.27 -0.04
C GLU A 150 -15.50 1.36 -1.51
N LEU A 151 -14.59 0.49 -1.90
CA LEU A 151 -14.17 0.34 -3.29
C LEU A 151 -14.83 -0.89 -3.88
N TRP A 152 -15.54 -0.70 -4.99
CA TRP A 152 -16.30 -1.75 -5.65
C TRP A 152 -15.97 -1.84 -7.13
N ARG A 153 -16.13 -3.02 -7.72
CA ARG A 153 -16.00 -3.23 -9.16
C ARG A 153 -17.25 -3.90 -9.71
N PHE A 154 -17.86 -3.28 -10.72
CA PHE A 154 -19.12 -3.71 -11.32
C PHE A 154 -18.94 -4.15 -12.77
N GLY A 155 -19.86 -4.99 -13.24
CA GLY A 155 -20.02 -5.30 -14.67
C GLY A 155 -18.83 -6.02 -15.32
N GLU A 156 -17.91 -6.56 -14.53
CA GLU A 156 -16.90 -7.48 -15.04
C GLU A 156 -17.56 -8.80 -15.42
N LYS A 157 -17.02 -9.49 -16.42
CA LYS A 157 -17.50 -10.82 -16.80
C LYS A 157 -17.22 -11.87 -15.71
N PHE A 158 -16.23 -11.61 -14.87
CA PHE A 158 -15.76 -12.50 -13.81
C PHE A 158 -16.13 -11.92 -12.44
N GLY A 159 -16.51 -12.81 -11.51
CA GLY A 159 -17.00 -12.44 -10.18
C GLY A 159 -18.51 -12.26 -10.14
N ASN A 160 -18.99 -11.60 -9.09
CA ASN A 160 -20.39 -11.28 -8.89
C ASN A 160 -20.85 -10.19 -9.89
N ALA A 161 -21.93 -10.49 -10.62
CA ALA A 161 -22.53 -9.57 -11.59
C ALA A 161 -23.04 -8.27 -10.94
N ASP A 162 -23.51 -8.34 -9.69
CA ASP A 162 -23.99 -7.20 -8.91
C ASP A 162 -22.85 -6.37 -8.30
N GLY A 163 -21.60 -6.84 -8.48
CA GLY A 163 -20.39 -6.17 -8.07
C GLY A 163 -19.63 -6.88 -6.96
N GLU A 164 -18.32 -6.67 -6.98
CA GLU A 164 -17.37 -7.22 -6.02
C GLU A 164 -16.73 -6.10 -5.21
N LYS A 165 -16.66 -6.28 -3.88
CA LYS A 165 -15.88 -5.38 -3.02
C LYS A 165 -14.40 -5.68 -3.21
N VAL A 166 -13.65 -4.66 -3.63
CA VAL A 166 -12.22 -4.76 -3.96
C VAL A 166 -11.32 -4.01 -2.96
N GLY A 167 -11.94 -3.33 -2.00
CA GLY A 167 -11.21 -2.55 -1.01
C GLY A 167 -12.10 -1.56 -0.25
N GLU A 168 -11.44 -0.67 0.47
CA GLU A 168 -12.05 0.32 1.34
C GLU A 168 -11.25 1.62 1.32
N VAL A 169 -11.89 2.74 1.69
CA VAL A 169 -11.26 4.05 1.77
C VAL A 169 -11.40 4.59 3.18
N TYR A 170 -10.27 5.00 3.74
CA TYR A 170 -10.15 5.55 5.09
C TYR A 170 -9.61 6.97 5.04
N GLN A 171 -9.88 7.72 6.11
CA GLN A 171 -9.37 9.05 6.34
C GLN A 171 -8.53 9.06 7.62
N ILE A 172 -7.29 9.57 7.52
CA ILE A 172 -6.37 9.84 8.63
C ILE A 172 -5.97 11.31 8.56
N GLY A 173 -6.48 12.14 9.47
CA GLY A 173 -6.31 13.59 9.37
C GLY A 173 -6.82 14.12 8.02
N ASN A 174 -5.94 14.74 7.22
CA ASN A 174 -6.26 15.21 5.87
C ASN A 174 -5.85 14.22 4.75
N LYS A 175 -5.43 13.00 5.09
CA LYS A 175 -4.98 11.98 4.16
C LYS A 175 -6.07 10.95 3.88
N GLU A 176 -6.26 10.67 2.60
CA GLU A 176 -7.07 9.54 2.14
C GLU A 176 -6.18 8.30 2.05
N VAL A 177 -6.67 7.16 2.54
CA VAL A 177 -5.96 5.88 2.49
C VAL A 177 -6.86 4.84 1.84
N GLU A 178 -6.52 4.44 0.61
CA GLU A 178 -7.17 3.34 -0.09
C GLU A 178 -6.52 2.02 0.33
N LEU A 179 -7.32 1.08 0.84
CA LEU A 179 -6.89 -0.29 1.09
C LEU A 179 -7.43 -1.21 -0.01
N LYS A 180 -6.56 -1.97 -0.67
CA LYS A 180 -6.91 -3.03 -1.62
C LYS A 180 -6.14 -4.30 -1.28
N ARG A 181 -6.46 -5.42 -1.93
CA ARG A 181 -5.81 -6.70 -1.61
C ARG A 181 -4.27 -6.66 -1.72
N TYR A 182 -3.74 -5.92 -2.69
CA TYR A 182 -2.33 -5.92 -3.05
C TYR A 182 -1.61 -4.59 -2.86
N ASP A 183 -2.33 -3.55 -2.45
CA ASP A 183 -1.74 -2.25 -2.15
C ASP A 183 -2.54 -1.52 -1.07
N LEU A 184 -1.82 -0.72 -0.32
CA LEU A 184 -2.35 0.37 0.49
C LEU A 184 -1.78 1.65 -0.11
N ILE A 185 -2.63 2.60 -0.48
CA ILE A 185 -2.21 3.86 -1.08
C ILE A 185 -2.64 5.01 -0.18
N ILE A 186 -1.68 5.82 0.25
CA ILE A 186 -1.88 7.04 1.02
C ILE A 186 -1.83 8.21 0.05
N ARG A 187 -2.82 9.11 0.08
CA ARG A 187 -2.89 10.31 -0.75
C ARG A 187 -3.09 11.55 0.11
N CYS A 188 -2.40 12.62 -0.26
CA CYS A 188 -2.56 13.94 0.32
C CYS A 188 -2.32 15.00 -0.76
N ALA A 189 -3.37 15.65 -1.26
CA ALA A 189 -3.29 16.55 -2.40
C ALA A 189 -2.55 15.89 -3.59
N ASN A 190 -1.41 16.46 -4.01
CA ASN A 190 -0.58 15.95 -5.12
C ASN A 190 0.49 14.94 -4.68
N SER A 191 0.51 14.58 -3.39
CA SER A 191 1.49 13.70 -2.76
C SER A 191 0.87 12.34 -2.48
N TRP A 192 1.67 11.28 -2.57
CA TRP A 192 1.20 9.92 -2.31
C TRP A 192 2.34 8.98 -1.92
N ALA A 193 2.02 7.90 -1.22
CA ALA A 193 2.91 6.77 -1.03
C ALA A 193 2.10 5.46 -1.09
N ALA A 194 2.72 4.38 -1.55
CA ALA A 194 2.07 3.07 -1.61
C ALA A 194 2.88 2.03 -0.84
N LEU A 195 2.18 1.15 -0.14
CA LEU A 195 2.72 0.00 0.56
C LEU A 195 2.22 -1.29 -0.10
N GLU A 196 3.10 -2.27 -0.25
CA GLU A 196 2.79 -3.57 -0.87
C GLU A 196 2.98 -4.72 0.13
N PRO A 197 1.99 -5.62 0.27
CA PRO A 197 2.05 -6.68 1.26
C PRO A 197 3.07 -7.77 0.89
N ASN A 198 3.38 -7.93 -0.40
CA ASN A 198 4.37 -8.92 -0.88
C ASN A 198 5.81 -8.59 -0.47
N TYR A 199 6.04 -7.39 0.06
CA TYR A 199 7.36 -6.90 0.49
C TYR A 199 7.38 -6.60 1.99
N GLU A 200 6.34 -7.03 2.72
CA GLU A 200 6.19 -6.83 4.16
C GLU A 200 6.36 -5.36 4.56
N GLU A 201 5.92 -4.43 3.69
CA GLU A 201 6.10 -3.00 3.91
C GLU A 201 5.23 -2.46 5.05
N GLU A 202 4.27 -3.23 5.54
CA GLU A 202 3.61 -2.95 6.81
C GLU A 202 4.55 -3.06 8.02
N GLU A 203 5.57 -3.93 7.96
CA GLU A 203 6.56 -4.08 9.03
C GLU A 203 7.47 -2.86 9.10
N PHE A 204 7.79 -2.26 7.94
CA PHE A 204 8.50 -0.99 7.89
C PHE A 204 7.78 0.12 8.65
N ILE A 205 6.45 0.23 8.49
CA ILE A 205 5.65 1.22 9.22
C ILE A 205 5.67 0.94 10.72
N HIS A 206 5.55 -0.33 11.11
CA HIS A 206 5.60 -0.74 12.51
C HIS A 206 6.95 -0.38 13.16
N GLU A 207 8.05 -0.75 12.53
CA GLU A 207 9.40 -0.46 13.03
C GLU A 207 9.67 1.04 13.07
N LEU A 208 9.13 1.81 12.12
CA LEU A 208 9.23 3.27 12.10
C LEU A 208 8.50 3.92 13.28
N VAL A 209 7.33 3.41 13.66
CA VAL A 209 6.62 3.87 14.87
C VAL A 209 7.45 3.63 16.12
N GLU A 210 7.99 2.42 16.28
CA GLU A 210 8.80 2.08 17.45
C GLU A 210 10.10 2.89 17.51
N LEU A 211 10.74 3.15 16.37
CA LEU A 211 11.90 4.03 16.31
C LEU A 211 11.57 5.46 16.76
N VAL A 212 10.49 6.06 16.24
CA VAL A 212 10.14 7.46 16.57
C VAL A 212 9.76 7.61 18.03
N LYS A 213 9.03 6.64 18.61
CA LYS A 213 8.70 6.62 20.05
C LYS A 213 9.93 6.61 20.95
N ASN A 214 11.02 5.96 20.52
CA ASN A 214 12.27 5.90 21.28
C ASN A 214 13.13 7.18 21.14
N LEU A 215 12.80 8.06 20.20
CA LEU A 215 13.52 9.33 19.96
C LEU A 215 12.87 10.53 20.66
N ALA A 216 11.60 10.40 21.09
CA ALA A 216 10.83 11.43 21.79
C ALA A 216 11.07 11.35 23.32
#